data_AF-A0A382P3Z2-F1
#
_entry.id   AF-A0A382P3Z2-F1
#
_cell.length_a   1.000
_cell.length_b   1.000
_cell.length_c   1.000
_cell.angle_alpha   90.00
_cell.angle_beta   90.00
_cell.angle_gamma   90.00
#
_symmetry.space_group_name_H-M   'P 1'
#
loop_
_entity.id
_entity.type
_entity.pdbx_description
1 polymer ?
#
loop_
_entity_poly.entity_id
_entity_poly.type
_entity_poly.pdbx_seq_one_letter_code
_entity_poly.pdbx_strand_id
1 'polypeptide(L)'
;MAIPSMSDMALKGQRVLIRQDLNVPVKDGKVTSDARIKASIPTIKAALDAGAAVMVMSHLGRPTEGESADEFSLQPVVDYLNDALDVPVKLVKDYL
;
A
#
# COMPACT_ATOMS: atom_id res chain seq x y z
N MET A 1 -21.42 15.94 -8.27
CA MET A 1 -20.60 15.23 -9.28
C MET A 1 -20.36 13.82 -8.78
N ALA A 2 -20.49 12.81 -9.64
CA ALA A 2 -20.11 11.45 -9.30
C ALA A 2 -18.58 11.32 -9.40
N ILE A 3 -17.95 10.66 -8.44
CA ILE A 3 -16.53 10.31 -8.52
C ILE A 3 -16.45 9.00 -9.31
N PRO A 4 -15.71 8.94 -10.43
CA PRO A 4 -15.56 7.71 -11.20
C PRO A 4 -14.95 6.58 -10.37
N SER A 5 -15.45 5.35 -10.54
CA SER A 5 -14.85 4.18 -9.91
C SER A 5 -13.59 3.76 -10.67
N MET A 6 -12.61 3.19 -9.95
CA MET A 6 -11.43 2.58 -10.56
C MET A 6 -11.82 1.46 -11.55
N SER A 7 -12.92 0.75 -11.28
CA SER A 7 -13.46 -0.31 -12.14
C SER A 7 -13.87 0.18 -13.53
N ASP A 8 -14.14 1.47 -13.67
CA ASP A 8 -14.65 2.08 -14.90
C ASP A 8 -13.50 2.62 -15.78
N MET A 9 -12.24 2.42 -15.36
CA MET A 9 -11.04 2.95 -16.00
C MET A 9 -10.24 1.85 -16.72
N ALA A 10 -9.63 2.20 -17.86
CA ALA A 10 -8.70 1.32 -18.55
C ALA A 10 -7.31 1.39 -17.89
N LEU A 11 -6.96 0.39 -17.08
CA LEU A 11 -5.71 0.39 -16.29
C LEU A 11 -4.54 -0.36 -16.95
N LYS A 12 -4.79 -1.13 -18.01
CA LYS A 12 -3.76 -1.94 -18.66
C LYS A 12 -2.61 -1.08 -19.16
N GLY A 13 -1.39 -1.38 -18.70
CA GLY A 13 -0.17 -0.64 -19.05
C GLY A 13 -0.03 0.72 -18.38
N GLN A 14 -0.97 1.12 -17.52
CA GLN A 14 -0.91 2.38 -16.79
C GLN A 14 -0.11 2.23 -15.49
N ARG A 15 0.49 3.34 -15.05
CA ARG A 15 1.04 3.46 -13.69
C ARG A 15 -0.04 4.00 -12.77
N VAL A 16 -0.46 3.22 -11.79
CA VAL A 16 -1.58 3.56 -10.91
C VAL A 16 -1.07 3.76 -9.49
N LEU A 17 -1.17 5.00 -8.99
CA LEU A 17 -0.90 5.33 -7.60
C LEU A 17 -2.18 5.17 -6.78
N ILE A 18 -2.13 4.32 -5.75
CA ILE A 18 -3.29 4.00 -4.91
C ILE A 18 -3.00 4.44 -3.47
N ARG A 19 -3.77 5.40 -2.96
CA ARG A 19 -3.74 5.78 -1.55
C ARG A 19 -4.59 4.81 -0.74
N GLN A 20 -3.94 4.03 0.11
CA GLN A 20 -4.60 3.04 0.99
C GLN A 20 -4.45 3.45 2.47
N ASP A 21 -5.37 3.01 3.33
CA ASP A 21 -5.16 3.11 4.79
C ASP A 21 -4.44 1.85 5.28
N LEU A 22 -3.13 1.96 5.45
CA LEU A 22 -2.26 0.89 5.96
C LEU A 22 -1.70 1.26 7.34
N ASN A 23 -2.34 2.20 8.04
CA ASN A 23 -1.93 2.59 9.38
C ASN A 23 -2.37 1.52 10.37
N VAL A 24 -1.51 0.53 10.55
CA VAL A 24 -1.75 -0.65 11.40
C VAL A 24 -0.86 -0.61 12.65
N PRO A 25 -1.30 -1.24 13.75
CA PRO A 25 -0.45 -1.36 14.93
C PRO A 25 0.73 -2.29 14.64
N VAL A 26 1.94 -1.77 14.81
CA VAL A 26 3.20 -2.52 14.68
C VAL A 26 3.85 -2.64 16.06
N LYS A 27 4.30 -3.85 16.40
CA LYS A 27 5.10 -4.13 17.59
C LYS A 27 6.30 -4.98 17.19
N ASP A 28 7.49 -4.62 17.64
CA ASP A 28 8.74 -5.35 17.38
C ASP A 28 8.95 -5.64 15.88
N GLY A 29 8.64 -4.65 15.03
CA GLY A 29 8.77 -4.75 13.57
C GLY A 29 7.71 -5.62 12.88
N LYS A 30 6.67 -6.07 13.59
CA LYS A 30 5.61 -6.93 13.05
C LYS A 30 4.23 -6.30 13.17
N VAL A 31 3.39 -6.51 12.15
CA VAL A 31 1.98 -6.13 12.17
C VAL A 31 1.24 -7.01 13.20
N THR A 32 0.53 -6.38 14.13
CA THR A 32 -0.23 -7.07 15.19
C THR A 32 -1.74 -7.17 14.89
N SER A 33 -2.24 -6.35 13.97
CA SER A 33 -3.61 -6.43 13.45
C SER A 33 -3.61 -6.07 11.97
N ASP A 34 -4.11 -6.97 11.14
CA ASP A 34 -4.00 -6.92 9.68
C ASP A 34 -5.29 -6.51 8.97
N ALA A 35 -6.35 -6.16 9.72
CA ALA A 35 -7.68 -5.92 9.18
C ALA A 35 -7.69 -4.85 8.06
N ARG A 36 -6.91 -3.78 8.23
CA ARG A 36 -6.77 -2.71 7.23
C ARG A 36 -6.03 -3.17 5.98
N ILE A 37 -4.94 -3.93 6.14
CA ILE A 37 -4.18 -4.47 5.01
C ILE A 37 -5.07 -5.42 4.21
N LYS A 38 -5.78 -6.34 4.88
CA LYS A 38 -6.75 -7.24 4.24
C LYS A 38 -7.83 -6.50 3.47
N ALA A 39 -8.36 -5.40 4.02
CA ALA A 39 -9.35 -4.58 3.35
C ALA A 39 -8.81 -3.88 2.08
N SER A 40 -7.51 -3.57 2.03
CA SER A 40 -6.86 -2.95 0.87
C SER A 40 -6.50 -3.93 -0.26
N ILE A 41 -6.28 -5.21 0.06
CA ILE A 41 -5.83 -6.23 -0.91
C ILE A 41 -6.74 -6.33 -2.16
N PRO A 42 -8.09 -6.37 -2.05
CA PRO A 42 -8.94 -6.50 -3.23
C PRO A 42 -8.72 -5.40 -4.27
N THR A 43 -8.54 -4.15 -3.84
CA THR A 43 -8.28 -3.03 -4.75
C THR A 43 -6.90 -3.15 -5.41
N ILE A 44 -5.88 -3.55 -4.64
CA ILE A 44 -4.53 -3.76 -5.17
C ILE A 44 -4.54 -4.88 -6.22
N LYS A 45 -5.16 -6.02 -5.91
CA LYS A 45 -5.31 -7.16 -6.84
C LYS A 45 -6.08 -6.75 -8.09
N ALA A 46 -7.21 -6.07 -7.97
CA ALA A 46 -7.98 -5.62 -9.12
C ALA A 46 -7.17 -4.74 -10.09
N ALA A 47 -6.33 -3.84 -9.57
CA ALA A 47 -5.44 -3.03 -10.42
C ALA A 47 -4.33 -3.86 -11.08
N LEU A 48 -3.71 -4.79 -10.35
CA LEU A 48 -2.70 -5.71 -10.89
C LEU A 48 -3.29 -6.64 -11.97
N ASP A 49 -4.45 -7.23 -11.71
CA ASP A 49 -5.17 -8.13 -12.63
C ASP A 49 -5.59 -7.42 -13.91
N ALA A 50 -5.91 -6.13 -13.81
CA ALA A 50 -6.17 -5.27 -14.97
C ALA A 50 -4.90 -4.92 -15.79
N GLY A 51 -3.72 -5.37 -15.34
CA GLY A 51 -2.43 -5.16 -16.01
C GLY A 51 -1.80 -3.81 -15.73
N ALA A 52 -2.11 -3.18 -14.58
CA ALA A 52 -1.48 -1.94 -14.16
C ALA A 52 -0.12 -2.17 -13.47
N ALA A 53 0.76 -1.19 -13.57
CA ALA A 53 1.91 -1.05 -12.68
C ALA A 53 1.46 -0.28 -11.42
N VAL A 54 1.33 -0.98 -10.30
CA VAL A 54 0.74 -0.42 -9.07
C VAL A 54 1.81 0.16 -8.14
N MET A 55 1.56 1.37 -7.64
CA MET A 55 2.27 1.98 -6.51
C MET A 55 1.27 2.23 -5.39
N VAL A 56 1.55 1.74 -4.18
CA VAL A 56 0.69 1.94 -3.01
C VAL A 56 1.35 2.94 -2.07
N MET A 57 0.59 3.92 -1.60
CA MET A 57 1.04 4.91 -0.63
C MET A 57 0.14 4.88 0.61
N SER A 58 0.75 5.09 1.77
CA SER A 58 0.02 5.27 3.02
C SER A 58 0.82 6.10 4.02
N HIS A 59 0.20 6.31 5.17
CA HIS A 59 0.84 6.83 6.37
C HIS A 59 0.92 5.70 7.39
N LEU A 60 1.85 5.81 8.35
CA LEU A 60 1.92 4.94 9.51
C LEU A 60 2.24 5.80 10.74
N GLY A 61 1.43 5.69 11.79
CA GLY A 61 1.62 6.47 13.00
C GLY A 61 1.56 7.98 12.77
N ARG A 62 2.41 8.72 13.49
CA ARG A 62 2.47 10.20 13.50
C ARG A 62 3.92 10.68 13.54
N PRO A 63 4.69 10.50 12.45
CA PRO A 63 6.05 11.02 12.37
C PRO A 63 6.07 12.55 12.44
N THR A 64 7.20 13.11 12.88
CA THR A 64 7.49 14.54 12.72
C THR A 64 7.73 14.85 11.25
N GLU A 65 7.15 15.94 10.76
CA GLU A 65 7.34 16.36 9.37
C GLU A 65 8.82 16.62 9.06
N GLY A 66 9.31 16.06 7.96
CA GLY A 66 10.71 16.18 7.55
C GLY A 66 11.69 15.24 8.27
N GLU A 67 11.25 14.50 9.29
CA GLU A 67 12.10 13.58 10.03
C GLU A 67 11.70 12.12 9.76
N SER A 68 12.60 11.38 9.13
CA SER A 68 12.41 9.94 8.93
C SER A 68 12.74 9.20 10.21
N ALA A 69 11.80 8.39 10.71
CA ALA A 69 12.03 7.46 11.81
C ALA A 69 11.60 6.05 11.42
N ASP A 70 12.48 5.07 11.66
CA ASP A 70 12.29 3.68 11.24
C ASP A 70 11.04 3.03 11.89
N GLU A 71 10.63 3.51 13.07
CA GLU A 71 9.40 3.05 13.75
C GLU A 71 8.11 3.38 12.98
N PHE A 72 8.13 4.41 12.13
CA PHE A 72 7.03 4.79 11.24
C PHE A 72 7.23 4.29 9.80
N SER A 73 8.24 3.45 9.56
CA SER A 73 8.48 2.83 8.26
C SER A 73 7.35 1.87 7.88
N LEU A 74 6.98 1.86 6.60
CA LEU A 74 6.04 0.88 6.05
C LEU A 74 6.65 -0.49 5.80
N GLN A 75 7.92 -0.73 6.15
CA GLN A 75 8.59 -2.02 5.95
C GLN A 75 7.79 -3.22 6.50
N PRO A 76 7.24 -3.18 7.74
CA PRO A 76 6.44 -4.29 8.27
C PRO A 76 5.17 -4.57 7.45
N VAL A 77 4.61 -3.55 6.81
CA VAL A 77 3.45 -3.69 5.92
C VAL A 77 3.87 -4.30 4.59
N VAL A 78 5.04 -3.92 4.06
CA VAL A 78 5.64 -4.52 2.85
C VAL A 78 5.91 -6.01 3.07
N ASP A 79 6.47 -6.37 4.22
CA ASP A 79 6.74 -7.77 4.57
C ASP A 79 5.43 -8.58 4.60
N TYR A 80 4.40 -8.07 5.27
CA TYR A 80 3.07 -8.70 5.27
C TYR A 80 2.48 -8.84 3.86
N LEU A 81 2.61 -7.79 3.02
CA LEU A 81 2.07 -7.83 1.65
C LEU A 81 2.80 -8.84 0.77
N ASN A 82 4.10 -9.07 0.97
CA ASN A 82 4.83 -10.13 0.29
C ASN A 82 4.33 -11.53 0.69
N ASP A 83 3.91 -11.72 1.95
CA ASP A 83 3.30 -12.98 2.37
C ASP A 83 1.87 -13.17 1.81
N ALA A 84 1.15 -12.07 1.57
CA ALA A 84 -0.26 -12.08 1.18
C ALA A 84 -0.52 -12.00 -0.34
N LEU A 85 0.48 -11.63 -1.13
CA LEU A 85 0.38 -11.45 -2.58
C LEU A 85 1.40 -12.32 -3.31
N ASP A 86 1.01 -12.86 -4.47
CA ASP A 86 1.88 -13.67 -5.33
C ASP A 86 2.84 -12.82 -6.19
N VAL A 87 3.03 -11.55 -5.85
CA VAL A 87 3.89 -10.60 -6.56
C VAL A 87 4.86 -9.95 -5.57
N PRO A 88 6.11 -9.67 -6.00
CA PRO A 88 7.09 -9.03 -5.13
C PRO A 88 6.66 -7.59 -4.82
N VAL A 89 6.64 -7.26 -3.53
CA VAL A 89 6.38 -5.91 -3.02
C VAL A 89 7.67 -5.34 -2.46
N LYS A 90 8.02 -4.12 -2.87
CA LYS A 90 9.22 -3.42 -2.40
C LYS A 90 8.88 -2.08 -1.76
N LEU A 91 9.58 -1.74 -0.69
CA LEU A 91 9.57 -0.39 -0.15
C LEU A 91 10.42 0.52 -1.04
N VAL A 92 9.81 1.59 -1.57
CA VAL A 92 10.53 2.62 -2.33
C VAL A 92 10.71 3.83 -1.42
N LYS A 93 11.96 4.13 -1.03
CA LYS A 93 12.30 5.26 -0.15
C LYS A 93 12.44 6.58 -0.93
N ASP A 94 13.02 6.52 -2.12
CA ASP A 94 13.21 7.69 -3.01
C ASP A 94 12.10 7.71 -4.08
N TYR A 95 10.87 8.03 -3.65
CA TYR A 95 9.67 7.96 -4.51
C TYR A 95 9.23 9.32 -5.12
N LEU A 96 9.79 10.43 -4.63
CA LEU A 96 9.56 11.79 -5.13
C LEU A 96 10.55 12.12 -6.25
#